data_AF-A0A376VJX8-F1
#
_entry.id   AF-A0A376VJX8-F1
#
_cell.length_a   1.000
_cell.length_b   1.000
_cell.length_c   1.000
_cell.angle_alpha   90.00
_cell.angle_beta   90.00
_cell.angle_gamma   90.00
#
_symmetry.space_group_name_H-M   'P 1'
#
loop_
_entity.id
_entity.type
_entity.pdbx_description
1 polymer ?
#
loop_
_entity_poly.entity_id
_entity_poly.type
_entity_poly.pdbx_seq_one_letter_code
_entity_poly.pdbx_strand_id
1 'polypeptide(L)'
;MFDRESLNAELEKIEKPAGISNPKDFRNEIVNFVLRARANNSGRNPNWTSYEKLRTVIEKKMFSNTEELLPVISFNAKTSTDEQKKHDDFVDRMMEKGYTRKQVRLLCEWYLRVRKSS
;
A
#
# COMPACT_ATOMS: atom_id res chain seq x y z
N MET A 1 -0.91 -28.46 -10.85
CA MET A 1 -2.28 -27.97 -10.53
C MET A 1 -2.11 -27.06 -9.32
N PHE A 2 -2.37 -25.76 -9.45
CA PHE A 2 -2.25 -24.85 -8.30
C PHE A 2 -3.27 -25.26 -7.24
N ASP A 3 -2.80 -25.55 -6.03
CA ASP A 3 -3.68 -25.87 -4.91
C ASP A 3 -4.52 -24.62 -4.57
N ARG A 4 -5.84 -24.73 -4.75
CA ARG A 4 -6.77 -23.62 -4.48
C ARG A 4 -6.79 -23.28 -3.00
N GLU A 5 -6.53 -24.24 -2.12
CA GLU A 5 -6.51 -24.00 -0.68
C GLU A 5 -5.29 -23.17 -0.30
N SER A 6 -4.10 -23.54 -0.79
CA SER A 6 -2.89 -22.74 -0.66
C SER A 6 -3.06 -21.31 -1.20
N LEU A 7 -3.67 -21.14 -2.38
CA LEU A 7 -3.92 -19.81 -2.94
C LEU A 7 -4.86 -18.98 -2.06
N ASN A 8 -5.94 -19.59 -1.56
CA ASN A 8 -6.86 -18.90 -0.65
C ASN A 8 -6.15 -18.48 0.64
N ALA A 9 -5.30 -19.35 1.20
CA ALA A 9 -4.54 -19.04 2.41
C ALA A 9 -3.58 -17.86 2.21
N GLU A 10 -2.88 -17.79 1.07
CA GLU A 10 -1.99 -16.67 0.75
C GLU A 10 -2.76 -15.35 0.53
N LEU A 11 -3.89 -15.39 -0.16
CA LEU A 11 -4.72 -14.20 -0.37
C LEU A 11 -5.29 -13.66 0.96
N GLU A 12 -5.76 -14.54 1.84
CA GLU A 12 -6.33 -14.14 3.13
C GLU A 12 -5.31 -13.44 4.04
N LYS A 13 -4.01 -13.80 3.94
CA LYS A 13 -2.92 -13.11 4.67
C LYS A 13 -2.79 -11.64 4.28
N ILE A 14 -3.22 -11.26 3.08
CA ILE A 14 -3.15 -9.88 2.57
C ILE A 14 -4.49 -9.16 2.81
N GLU A 15 -5.60 -9.85 2.56
CA GLU A 15 -6.95 -9.27 2.58
C GLU A 15 -7.44 -8.97 4.01
N LYS A 16 -7.14 -9.85 4.99
CA LYS A 16 -7.54 -9.63 6.39
C LYS A 16 -6.89 -8.37 6.98
N PRO A 17 -5.57 -8.14 6.86
CA PRO A 17 -4.95 -6.88 7.29
C PRO A 17 -5.47 -5.64 6.55
N ALA A 18 -5.95 -5.78 5.31
CA ALA A 18 -6.60 -4.68 4.58
C ALA A 18 -8.01 -4.36 5.11
N GLY A 19 -8.51 -5.11 6.11
CA GLY A 19 -9.81 -4.90 6.74
C GLY A 19 -10.97 -5.61 6.05
N ILE A 20 -10.69 -6.61 5.20
CA ILE A 20 -11.72 -7.42 4.56
C ILE A 20 -12.14 -8.54 5.52
N SER A 21 -13.34 -8.44 6.08
CA SER A 21 -13.87 -9.41 7.06
C SER A 21 -14.25 -10.76 6.44
N ASN A 22 -14.75 -10.75 5.20
CA ASN A 22 -15.12 -11.96 4.45
C ASN A 22 -14.42 -11.97 3.07
N PRO A 23 -13.18 -12.49 3.00
CA PRO A 23 -12.36 -12.42 1.79
C PRO A 23 -12.97 -13.11 0.58
N LYS A 24 -13.63 -14.26 0.78
CA LYS A 24 -14.24 -15.03 -0.31
C LYS A 24 -15.36 -14.25 -1.00
N ASP A 25 -16.26 -13.68 -0.20
CA ASP A 25 -17.39 -12.91 -0.74
C ASP A 25 -16.92 -11.61 -1.38
N PHE A 26 -15.92 -10.95 -0.78
CA PHE A 26 -15.29 -9.78 -1.37
C PHE A 26 -14.67 -10.09 -2.74
N ARG A 27 -13.88 -11.18 -2.86
CA ARG A 27 -13.31 -11.60 -4.16
C ARG A 27 -14.41 -11.86 -5.20
N ASN A 28 -15.46 -12.58 -4.81
CA ASN A 28 -16.58 -12.87 -5.70
C ASN A 28 -17.28 -11.59 -6.17
N GLU A 29 -17.52 -10.65 -5.26
CA GLU A 29 -18.13 -9.35 -5.56
C GLU A 29 -17.26 -8.54 -6.54
N ILE A 30 -15.95 -8.42 -6.28
CA ILE A 30 -15.01 -7.70 -7.15
C ILE A 30 -14.91 -8.35 -8.53
N VAL A 31 -14.79 -9.68 -8.61
CA VAL A 31 -14.74 -10.39 -9.90
C VAL A 31 -16.01 -10.13 -10.71
N ASN A 32 -17.18 -10.24 -10.09
CA ASN A 32 -18.45 -9.98 -10.76
C ASN A 32 -18.57 -8.52 -11.22
N PHE A 33 -18.13 -7.57 -10.40
CA PHE A 33 -18.09 -6.16 -10.77
C PHE A 33 -17.18 -5.93 -11.98
N VAL A 34 -15.93 -6.42 -11.95
CA VAL A 34 -14.95 -6.22 -13.04
C VAL A 34 -15.43 -6.89 -14.32
N LEU A 35 -15.95 -8.11 -14.27
CA LEU A 35 -16.46 -8.81 -15.45
C LEU A 35 -17.62 -8.05 -16.09
N ARG A 36 -18.58 -7.55 -15.29
CA ARG A 36 -19.69 -6.72 -15.80
C ARG A 36 -19.19 -5.41 -16.41
N ALA A 37 -18.28 -4.72 -15.73
CA ALA A 37 -17.73 -3.46 -16.23
C ALA A 37 -16.97 -3.65 -17.55
N ARG A 38 -16.19 -4.74 -17.68
CA ARG A 38 -15.48 -5.09 -18.92
C ARG A 38 -16.44 -5.40 -20.05
N ALA A 39 -17.49 -6.19 -19.79
CA ALA A 39 -18.51 -6.49 -20.80
C ALA A 39 -19.16 -5.22 -21.35
N ASN A 40 -19.41 -4.23 -20.47
CA ASN A 40 -20.03 -2.96 -20.84
C ASN A 40 -19.07 -1.91 -21.43
N ASN A 41 -17.74 -2.14 -21.35
CA ASN A 41 -16.73 -1.15 -21.75
C ASN A 41 -15.73 -1.71 -22.77
N SER A 42 -16.22 -2.47 -23.76
CA SER A 42 -15.38 -3.03 -24.85
C SER A 42 -14.16 -3.81 -24.34
N GLY A 43 -14.33 -4.55 -23.24
CA GLY A 43 -13.28 -5.35 -22.60
C GLY A 43 -12.33 -4.57 -21.69
N ARG A 44 -12.44 -3.24 -21.60
CA ARG A 44 -11.60 -2.39 -20.74
C ARG A 44 -11.97 -2.56 -19.27
N ASN A 45 -10.95 -2.62 -18.41
CA ASN A 45 -11.16 -2.70 -16.97
C ASN A 45 -11.76 -1.41 -16.42
N PRO A 46 -12.60 -1.48 -15.36
CA PRO A 46 -13.07 -0.29 -14.67
C PRO A 46 -11.90 0.43 -13.97
N ASN A 47 -12.04 1.73 -13.75
CA ASN A 47 -11.15 2.44 -12.85
C ASN A 47 -11.33 1.88 -11.43
N TRP A 48 -10.25 1.60 -10.71
CA TRP A 48 -10.32 1.05 -9.35
C TRP A 48 -11.07 1.98 -8.38
N THR A 49 -11.11 3.29 -8.67
CA THR A 49 -11.85 4.30 -7.90
C THR A 49 -13.36 4.29 -8.16
N SER A 50 -13.84 3.62 -9.23
CA SER A 50 -15.25 3.69 -9.62
C SER A 50 -16.17 2.80 -8.78
N TYR A 51 -15.61 2.02 -7.85
CA TYR A 51 -16.37 1.15 -6.97
C TYR A 51 -15.92 1.34 -5.53
N GLU A 52 -16.81 1.85 -4.69
CA GLU A 52 -16.51 2.32 -3.35
C GLU A 52 -15.78 1.26 -2.50
N LYS A 53 -16.30 0.02 -2.45
CA LYS A 53 -15.68 -1.02 -1.63
C LYS A 53 -14.25 -1.36 -2.09
N LEU A 54 -13.99 -1.35 -3.41
CA LEU A 54 -12.65 -1.58 -3.95
C LEU A 54 -11.73 -0.41 -3.62
N ARG A 55 -12.23 0.81 -3.79
CA ARG A 55 -11.54 2.05 -3.48
C ARG A 55 -11.12 2.10 -2.00
N THR A 56 -12.05 1.90 -1.08
CA THR A 56 -11.79 1.96 0.36
C THR A 56 -10.71 0.98 0.80
N VAL A 57 -10.74 -0.26 0.29
CA VAL A 57 -9.72 -1.27 0.61
C VAL A 57 -8.34 -0.87 0.06
N ILE A 58 -8.29 -0.41 -1.19
CA ILE A 58 -7.05 0.00 -1.84
C ILE A 58 -6.47 1.24 -1.14
N GLU A 59 -7.28 2.25 -0.85
CA GLU A 59 -6.88 3.44 -0.10
C GLU A 59 -6.37 3.05 1.29
N LYS A 60 -7.14 2.26 2.04
CA LYS A 60 -6.72 1.80 3.37
C LYS A 60 -5.37 1.06 3.33
N LYS A 61 -5.15 0.19 2.34
CA LYS A 61 -3.89 -0.54 2.18
C LYS A 61 -2.74 0.36 1.76
N MET A 62 -2.98 1.32 0.85
CA MET A 62 -1.97 2.31 0.45
C MET A 62 -1.58 3.20 1.64
N PHE A 63 -2.57 3.72 2.37
CA PHE A 63 -2.33 4.62 3.50
C PHE A 63 -1.74 3.90 4.71
N SER A 64 -2.17 2.67 5.04
CA SER A 64 -1.56 1.90 6.14
C SER A 64 -0.08 1.65 5.90
N ASN A 65 0.30 1.32 4.66
CA ASN A 65 1.71 1.20 4.29
C ASN A 65 2.45 2.55 4.42
N THR A 66 1.83 3.69 4.06
CA THR A 66 2.49 5.00 4.27
C THR A 66 2.63 5.40 5.73
N GLU A 67 1.71 4.98 6.61
CA GLU A 67 1.81 5.21 8.05
C GLU A 67 2.92 4.39 8.69
N GLU A 68 3.08 3.13 8.28
CA GLU A 68 4.23 2.30 8.66
C GLU A 68 5.56 2.84 8.12
N LEU A 69 5.53 3.57 7.00
CA LEU A 69 6.71 4.25 6.47
C LEU A 69 7.05 5.53 7.24
N LEU A 70 6.11 6.15 7.98
CA LEU A 70 6.37 7.43 8.68
C LEU A 70 7.53 7.35 9.69
N PRO A 71 7.60 6.35 10.60
CA PRO A 71 8.73 6.19 11.51
C PRO A 71 10.05 6.00 10.76
N VAL A 72 9.99 5.29 9.64
CA VAL A 72 11.14 4.94 8.78
C VAL A 72 11.66 6.14 8.01
N ILE A 73 10.82 7.02 7.49
CA ILE A 73 11.26 8.17 6.67
C ILE A 73 11.50 9.45 7.48
N SER A 74 10.94 9.55 8.69
CA SER A 74 11.14 10.69 9.57
C SER A 74 12.61 10.84 9.96
N PHE A 75 13.09 12.06 10.15
CA PHE A 75 14.46 12.33 10.66
C PHE A 75 14.48 12.65 12.16
N ASN A 76 13.35 12.47 12.87
CA ASN A 76 13.33 12.56 14.33
C ASN A 76 14.06 11.36 14.95
N ALA A 77 14.56 11.55 16.18
CA ALA A 77 15.17 10.50 16.98
C ALA A 77 14.25 9.27 17.08
N LYS A 78 14.81 8.08 16.82
CA LYS A 78 14.10 6.80 16.87
C LYS A 78 14.04 6.29 18.29
N THR A 79 12.95 5.62 18.63
CA THR A 79 12.75 5.05 19.97
C THR A 79 13.34 3.64 20.09
N SER A 80 13.64 2.99 18.96
CA SER A 80 14.22 1.64 18.92
C SER A 80 15.36 1.50 17.89
N THR A 81 16.28 0.58 18.16
CA THR A 81 17.39 0.23 17.25
C THR A 81 16.88 -0.34 15.92
N ASP A 82 15.78 -1.10 15.94
CA ASP A 82 15.18 -1.68 14.74
C ASP A 82 14.61 -0.59 13.80
N GLU A 83 13.98 0.43 14.34
CA GLU A 83 13.51 1.58 13.56
C GLU A 83 14.67 2.42 13.01
N GLN A 84 15.75 2.57 13.79
CA GLN A 84 16.97 3.24 13.33
C GLN A 84 17.57 2.49 12.14
N LYS A 85 17.72 1.17 12.24
CA LYS A 85 18.21 0.34 11.14
C LYS A 85 17.34 0.47 9.89
N LYS A 86 16.01 0.39 10.03
CA LYS A 86 15.09 0.57 8.89
C LYS A 86 15.23 1.95 8.24
N HIS A 87 15.44 2.99 9.03
CA HIS A 87 15.68 4.35 8.53
C HIS A 87 16.98 4.44 7.74
N ASP A 88 18.07 3.89 8.28
CA ASP A 88 19.37 3.90 7.61
C ASP A 88 19.30 3.11 6.29
N ASP A 89 18.69 1.91 6.29
CA ASP A 89 18.45 1.12 5.07
C ASP A 89 17.61 1.89 4.04
N PHE A 90 16.65 2.71 4.48
CA PHE A 90 15.87 3.57 3.58
C PHE A 90 16.73 4.68 2.97
N VAL A 91 17.55 5.35 3.79
CA VAL A 91 18.44 6.42 3.32
C VAL A 91 19.47 5.87 2.34
N ASP A 92 20.05 4.71 2.63
CA ASP A 92 21.05 4.06 1.78
C ASP A 92 20.47 3.66 0.42
N ARG A 93 19.28 3.05 0.38
CA ARG A 93 18.57 2.75 -0.89
C ARG A 93 18.25 4.00 -1.72
N MET A 94 18.02 5.14 -1.06
CA MET A 94 17.83 6.41 -1.77
C MET A 94 19.17 6.95 -2.28
N MET A 95 20.25 6.78 -1.52
CA MET A 95 21.59 7.16 -1.95
C MET A 95 22.08 6.34 -3.14
N GLU A 96 21.79 5.03 -3.18
CA GLU A 96 22.04 4.15 -4.34
C GLU A 96 21.34 4.63 -5.62
N LYS A 97 20.20 5.34 -5.48
CA LYS A 97 19.47 5.94 -6.60
C LYS A 97 20.02 7.30 -7.03
N GLY A 98 21.15 7.74 -6.47
CA GLY A 98 21.84 8.97 -6.84
C GLY A 98 21.45 10.21 -6.01
N TYR A 99 20.65 10.05 -4.95
CA TYR A 99 20.35 11.16 -4.05
C TYR A 99 21.47 11.33 -3.01
N THR A 100 21.79 12.57 -2.65
CA THR A 100 22.62 12.85 -1.46
C THR A 100 21.77 12.70 -0.19
N ARG A 101 22.41 12.36 0.94
CA ARG A 101 21.72 12.31 2.25
C ARG A 101 20.96 13.59 2.58
N LYS A 102 21.48 14.76 2.19
CA LYS A 102 20.81 16.06 2.34
C LYS A 102 19.54 16.17 1.49
N GLN A 103 19.57 15.72 0.23
CA GLN A 103 18.38 15.68 -0.64
C GLN A 103 17.31 14.73 -0.09
N VAL A 104 17.71 13.54 0.37
CA VAL A 104 16.78 12.58 1.00
C VAL A 104 16.08 13.21 2.20
N ARG A 105 16.84 13.88 3.07
CA ARG A 105 16.28 14.59 4.22
C ARG A 105 15.26 15.66 3.83
N LEU A 106 15.63 16.54 2.90
CA LEU A 106 14.74 17.61 2.44
C LEU A 106 13.46 17.07 1.80
N LEU A 107 13.56 15.99 1.03
CA LEU A 107 12.42 15.31 0.41
C LEU A 107 11.46 14.75 1.46
N CYS A 108 11.98 14.04 2.46
CA CYS A 108 11.18 13.48 3.56
C CYS A 108 10.51 14.59 4.38
N GLU A 109 11.25 15.65 4.75
CA GLU A 109 10.72 16.79 5.51
C GLU A 109 9.61 17.52 4.73
N TRP A 110 9.78 17.72 3.42
CA TRP A 110 8.76 18.31 2.54
C TRP A 110 7.50 17.44 2.51
N TYR A 111 7.64 16.13 2.29
CA TYR A 111 6.52 15.19 2.24
C TYR A 111 5.72 15.19 3.55
N LEU A 112 6.41 15.13 4.69
CA LEU A 112 5.77 15.18 6.01
C LEU A 112 5.02 16.50 6.25
N ARG A 113 5.55 17.62 5.75
CA ARG A 113 4.89 18.92 5.83
C ARG A 113 3.61 18.96 5.00
N VAL A 114 3.68 18.55 3.73
CA VAL A 114 2.51 18.50 2.83
C VAL A 114 1.40 17.62 3.40
N ARG A 115 1.76 16.42 3.90
CA ARG A 115 0.81 15.50 4.53
C ARG A 115 0.11 16.11 5.76
N LYS A 116 0.82 16.86 6.62
CA LYS A 116 0.20 17.51 7.80
C LYS A 116 -0.77 18.64 7.43
N SER A 117 -0.63 19.21 6.24
CA SER A 117 -1.47 20.32 5.75
C SER A 117 -2.65 19.88 4.88
N SER A 118 -2.79 18.59 4.59
CA SER A 118 -3.90 17.99 3.82
C SER A 118 -4.85 17.26 4.77
#